data_AF-A0A2H3L1H2-F1
#
_entry.id   AF-A0A2H3L1H2-F1
#
_cell.length_a   1.000
_cell.length_b   1.000
_cell.length_c   1.000
_cell.angle_alpha   90.00
_cell.angle_beta   90.00
_cell.angle_gamma   90.00
#
_symmetry.space_group_name_H-M   'P 1'
#
loop_
_entity.id
_entity.type
_entity.pdbx_description
1 polymer ?
#
loop_
_entity_poly.entity_id
_entity_poly.type
_entity_poly.pdbx_seq_one_letter_code
_entity_poly.pdbx_strand_id
1 'polypeptide(L)' 'MPRSFTIERENLPAVVQGWLRAAGLGEEELVELIFTEQEILLRRPMSPQLRDWAKGVSDKYDQAFRQITGL' A
#
# COMPACT_ATOMS: atom_id res chain seq x y z
N MET A 1 10.87 -11.13 -3.30
CA MET A 1 11.37 -9.75 -3.45
C MET A 1 10.38 -8.81 -2.79
N PRO A 2 10.80 -7.75 -2.07
CA PRO A 2 9.84 -6.84 -1.45
C PRO A 2 9.03 -6.19 -2.58
N ARG A 3 7.72 -6.48 -2.62
CA ARG A 3 6.80 -6.03 -3.68
C ARG A 3 6.43 -4.54 -3.58
N SER A 4 7.13 -3.76 -2.76
CA SER A 4 6.82 -2.36 -2.51
C SER A 4 8.09 -1.55 -2.28
N PHE A 5 8.15 -0.34 -2.84
CA PHE A 5 9.20 0.63 -2.53
C PHE A 5 8.60 2.01 -2.24
N THR A 6 9.21 2.73 -1.30
CA THR A 6 8.85 4.10 -0.95
C THR A 6 9.86 5.05 -1.60
N ILE A 7 9.37 6.10 -2.25
CA ILE A 7 10.19 7.07 -2.97
C ILE A 7 9.59 8.47 -2.81
N GLU A 8 10.45 9.48 -2.87
CA GLU A 8 10.02 10.87 -2.98
C GLU A 8 9.31 11.09 -4.33
N ARG A 9 8.14 11.75 -4.28
CA ARG A 9 7.32 12.02 -5.48
C ARG A 9 8.12 12.74 -6.57
N GLU A 10 9.02 13.64 -6.18
CA GLU A 10 9.81 14.46 -7.10
C GLU A 10 10.82 13.65 -7.91
N ASN A 11 11.26 12.50 -7.38
CA ASN A 11 12.18 11.59 -8.06
C ASN A 11 11.48 10.68 -9.09
N LEU A 12 10.15 10.75 -9.21
CA LEU A 12 9.39 9.98 -10.19
C LEU A 12 9.29 10.72 -11.55
N PRO A 13 9.15 9.99 -12.67
CA PRO A 13 8.91 10.60 -13.97
C PRO A 13 7.65 11.48 -13.97
N ALA A 14 7.67 12.57 -14.75
CA ALA A 14 6.56 13.54 -14.80
C ALA A 14 5.19 12.91 -15.11
N VAL A 15 5.16 11.85 -15.93
CA VAL A 15 3.94 11.08 -16.23
C VAL A 15 3.35 10.42 -14.98
N VAL A 16 4.20 9.81 -14.14
CA VAL A 16 3.79 9.15 -12.89
C VAL A 16 3.36 10.20 -11.87
N GLN A 17 4.05 11.35 -11.81
CA GLN A 17 3.61 12.47 -10.98
C GLN A 17 2.21 12.98 -11.39
N GLY A 18 1.90 12.96 -12.69
CA GLY A 18 0.55 13.24 -13.21
C GLY A 18 -0.49 12.26 -12.69
N TRP A 19 -0.18 10.96 -12.68
CA TRP A 19 -1.07 9.93 -12.12
C TRP A 19 -1.30 10.13 -10.61
N LEU A 20 -0.24 10.48 -9.86
CA LEU A 20 -0.35 10.76 -8.44
C LEU A 20 -1.28 11.95 -8.16
N ARG A 21 -1.23 13.02 -8.96
CA ARG A 21 -2.18 14.13 -8.83
C ARG A 21 -3.62 13.69 -9.10
N ALA A 22 -3.84 12.92 -10.18
CA ALA A 22 -5.17 12.40 -10.51
C ALA A 22 -5.73 11.47 -9.41
N ALA A 23 -4.86 10.75 -8.71
CA ALA A 23 -5.21 9.87 -7.60
C ALA A 23 -5.30 10.57 -6.23
N GLY A 24 -5.14 11.90 -6.16
CA GLY A 24 -5.19 12.65 -4.90
C GLY A 24 -3.94 12.49 -4.00
N LEU A 25 -2.81 12.08 -4.58
CA LEU A 25 -1.50 11.93 -3.94
C LEU A 25 -0.50 12.99 -4.40
N GLY A 26 -0.97 14.07 -5.03
CA GLY A 26 -0.12 15.09 -5.64
C GLY A 26 0.73 15.89 -4.66
N GLU A 27 0.24 16.08 -3.43
CA GLU A 27 0.90 16.86 -2.38
C GLU A 27 1.71 15.96 -1.42
N GLU A 28 1.74 14.65 -1.64
CA GLU A 28 2.51 13.74 -0.80
C GLU A 28 3.99 13.85 -1.15
N GLU A 29 4.84 14.08 -0.14
CA GLU A 29 6.30 14.11 -0.30
C GLU A 29 6.82 12.71 -0.65
N LEU A 30 6.33 11.71 0.08
CA LEU A 30 6.68 10.31 -0.09
C LEU A 30 5.46 9.52 -0.59
N VAL A 31 5.70 8.63 -1.54
CA VAL A 31 4.70 7.71 -2.07
C VAL A 31 5.24 6.30 -2.04
N GLU A 32 4.36 5.33 -1.83
CA GLU A 32 4.68 3.91 -1.88
C GLU A 32 4.11 3.31 -3.17
N LEU A 33 4.99 2.68 -3.94
CA LEU A 33 4.67 1.98 -5.17
C LEU A 33 4.70 0.48 -4.90
N ILE A 34 3.58 -0.19 -5.17
CA ILE A 34 3.44 -1.63 -4.96
C ILE A 34 3.33 -2.30 -6.32
N PHE A 35 4.25 -3.22 -6.58
CA PHE A 35 4.25 -4.03 -7.79
C PHE A 35 3.50 -5.34 -7.53
N THR A 36 2.43 -5.56 -8.30
CA THR A 36 1.75 -6.84 -8.39
C THR A 36 2.12 -7.50 -9.74
N GLU A 37 1.55 -8.67 -10.03
CA GLU A 37 1.81 -9.34 -11.31
C GLU A 37 1.14 -8.63 -12.50
N GLN A 38 0.08 -7.86 -12.25
CA GLN A 38 -0.78 -7.29 -13.30
C GLN A 38 -0.76 -5.76 -13.31
N GLU A 39 -0.49 -5.14 -12.17
CA GLU A 39 -0.64 -3.70 -11.98
C GLU A 39 0.34 -3.11 -10.98
N ILE A 40 0.43 -1.78 -11.00
CA ILE A 40 1.18 -0.98 -10.04
C ILE A 40 0.16 -0.19 -9.22
N LEU A 41 0.19 -0.36 -7.90
CA LEU A 41 -0.63 0.41 -6.97
C LEU A 41 0.17 1.59 -6.44
N LEU A 42 -0.43 2.78 -6.51
CA LEU A 42 0.10 4.03 -5.95
C LEU A 42 -0.62 4.30 -4.64
N ARG A 43 0.10 4.43 -3.52
CA ARG A 43 -0.53 4.79 -2.24
C ARG A 43 0.36 5.67 -1.37
N ARG A 44 -0.24 6.23 -0.33
CA ARG A 44 0.52 6.84 0.78
C ARG A 44 1.36 5.77 1.48
N PRO A 45 2.58 6.11 1.94
CA PRO A 45 3.40 5.21 2.72
C PRO A 45 2.63 4.77 3.98
N MET A 46 2.47 3.46 4.15
CA MET A 46 1.90 2.96 5.39
C MET A 46 2.93 3.12 6.52
N SER A 47 2.51 3.67 7.67
CA SER A 47 3.36 3.63 8.86
C SER A 47 3.70 2.16 9.18
N PRO A 48 4.97 1.83 9.43
CA PRO A 48 5.38 0.46 9.80
C PRO A 48 4.58 -0.07 11.00
N GLN A 49 4.32 0.80 11.98
CA GLN A 49 3.51 0.46 13.17
C GLN A 49 2.06 0.13 12.79
N LEU A 50 1.47 0.89 11.85
CA LEU A 50 0.14 0.62 11.31
C LEU A 50 0.08 -0.70 10.53
N ARG A 51 1.15 -1.04 9.79
CA ARG A 51 1.25 -2.32 9.07
C ARG A 51 1.32 -3.50 10.04
N ASP A 52 2.10 -3.40 11.11
CA ASP A 52 2.23 -4.45 12.12
C ASP A 52 0.94 -4.62 12.93
N TRP A 53 0.29 -3.50 13.28
CA TRP A 53 -1.06 -3.51 13.87
C TRP A 53 -2.08 -4.18 12.95
N ALA A 54 -2.11 -3.80 11.66
CA ALA A 54 -3.08 -4.32 10.70
C ALA A 54 -2.93 -5.83 10.47
N LYS A 55 -1.69 -6.37 10.46
CA LYS A 55 -1.46 -7.82 10.42
C LYS A 55 -2.10 -8.51 11.62
N GLY A 56 -1.82 -8.02 12.84
CA GLY A 56 -2.38 -8.60 14.06
C GLY A 56 -3.91 -8.54 14.13
N VAL A 57 -4.53 -7.54 13.52
CA VAL A 57 -6.00 -7.43 13.42
C VAL A 57 -6.55 -8.37 12.35
N SER A 58 -5.93 -8.42 11.17
CA SER A 58 -6.34 -9.28 10.07
C SER A 58 -6.31 -10.76 10.45
N ASP A 59 -5.26 -11.21 11.16
CA ASP A 59 -5.13 -12.59 11.60
C ASP A 59 -6.26 -13.01 12.55
N LYS A 60 -6.69 -12.10 13.44
CA LYS A 60 -7.81 -12.35 14.37
C LYS A 60 -9.14 -12.46 13.64
N TYR A 61 -9.38 -11.60 12.65
CA TYR A 61 -10.58 -11.67 11.83
C TYR A 61 -10.62 -12.93 10.97
N ASP A 62 -9.49 -13.31 10.37
CA ASP A 62 -9.40 -14.52 9.55
C ASP A 62 -9.63 -15.77 10.41
N GLN A 63 -9.08 -15.80 11.64
CA GLN A 63 -9.33 -16.87 12.60
C GLN A 63 -10.81 -16.94 13.03
N ALA A 64 -11.43 -15.80 13.34
CA ALA A 64 -12.85 -15.74 13.70
C ALA A 64 -13.74 -16.15 12.52
N PHE A 65 -13.39 -15.74 11.30
CA PHE A 65 -14.10 -16.13 10.08
C PHE A 65 -14.01 -17.64 9.84
N ARG A 66 -12.82 -18.23 9.93
CA ARG A 66 -12.63 -19.69 9.82
C ARG A 66 -13.46 -20.46 10.83
N GLN A 67 -13.51 -20.00 12.08
CA GLN A 67 -14.37 -20.58 13.12
C GLN A 67 -15.86 -20.51 12.76
N ILE A 68 -16.32 -19.39 12.20
CA ILE A 68 -17.73 -19.23 11.78
C ILE A 68 -18.05 -20.12 10.57
N THR A 69 -17.12 -20.25 9.63
CA THR A 69 -17.32 -21.05 8.42
C THR A 69 -17.01 -22.54 8.59
N GLY A 70 -16.52 -22.97 9.76
CA GLY A 70 -16.17 -24.37 10.05
C GLY A 70 -14.93 -24.88 9.32
N LEU A 71 -13.99 -23.98 8.98
CA LEU A 71 -12.71 -24.28 8.34
C LEU A 71 -11.57 -24.34 9.36
#